data_AF-A0AAD4IEK8-F1
#
_entry.id   AF-A0AAD4IEK8-F1
#
_cell.length_a   1.000
_cell.length_b   1.000
_cell.length_c   1.000
_cell.angle_alpha   90.00
_cell.angle_beta   90.00
_cell.angle_gamma   90.00
#
_symmetry.space_group_name_H-M   'P 1'
#
loop_
_entity.id
_entity.type
_entity.pdbx_description
1 polymer ?
#
loop_
_entity_poly.entity_id
_entity_poly.type
_entity_poly.pdbx_seq_one_letter_code
_entity_poly.pdbx_strand_id
1 'polypeptide(L)'
;MRLIDVRKLELQWFSDDAIPEYAILSHTWGSDEVNYQDFIWISRARALSTSTSPVSTQDAQNTLMLALELMIRGSSETLLGGLSEEDLMKRVGYSKIVNAAEQARGQGCNYLWVDT
;
A
#
# COMPACT_ATOMS: atom_id res chain seq x y z
N MET A 1 8.75 6.77 12.88
CA MET A 1 8.21 5.46 12.42
C MET A 1 7.35 5.58 11.16
N ARG A 2 7.06 4.48 10.45
CA ARG A 2 6.09 4.45 9.33
C ARG A 2 4.84 3.70 9.76
N LEU A 3 3.68 4.31 9.58
CA LEU A 3 2.37 3.75 9.92
C LEU A 3 1.48 3.72 8.69
N ILE A 4 0.58 2.75 8.63
CA ILE A 4 -0.43 2.63 7.58
C ILE A 4 -1.67 3.38 8.03
N ASP A 5 -2.15 4.34 7.23
CA ASP A 5 -3.46 4.96 7.41
C ASP A 5 -4.55 3.91 7.14
N VAL A 6 -5.39 3.62 8.13
CA VAL A 6 -6.38 2.52 8.02
C VAL A 6 -7.49 2.78 7.00
N ARG A 7 -7.68 4.03 6.57
CA ARG A 7 -8.71 4.43 5.59
C ARG A 7 -8.15 4.42 4.19
N LYS A 8 -6.98 5.02 4.01
CA LYS A 8 -6.33 5.15 2.69
C LYS A 8 -5.52 3.91 2.33
N LEU A 9 -5.07 3.15 3.33
CA LEU A 9 -4.07 2.09 3.18
C LEU A 9 -2.79 2.60 2.51
N GLU A 10 -2.37 3.79 2.92
CA GLU A 10 -1.14 4.44 2.49
C GLU A 10 -0.14 4.49 3.66
N LEU A 11 1.15 4.41 3.34
CA LEU A 11 2.21 4.56 4.33
C LEU A 11 2.48 6.04 4.58
N GLN A 12 2.39 6.44 5.85
CA GLN A 12 2.71 7.77 6.32
C GLN A 12 3.89 7.72 7.30
N TRP A 13 4.82 8.66 7.16
CA TRP A 13 5.93 8.82 8.07
C TRP A 13 5.56 9.75 9.23
N PHE A 14 5.97 9.35 10.44
CA PHE A 14 5.81 10.11 11.67
C PHE A 14 7.16 10.25 12.38
N SER A 15 7.43 11.43 12.94
CA SER A 15 8.56 11.67 13.84
C SER A 15 8.28 11.11 15.23
N ASP A 16 9.33 10.86 16.00
CA ASP A 16 9.20 10.26 17.35
C ASP A 16 8.45 11.19 18.34
N ASP A 17 8.48 12.49 18.10
CA ASP A 17 7.78 13.49 18.93
C ASP A 17 6.27 13.59 18.67
N ALA A 18 5.76 12.96 17.62
CA ALA A 18 4.38 13.12 17.15
C ALA A 18 3.78 11.80 16.65
N ILE A 19 3.95 10.74 17.44
CA ILE A 19 3.39 9.42 17.12
C ILE A 19 1.90 9.40 17.51
N PRO A 20 0.98 9.19 16.55
CA PRO A 20 -0.45 9.08 16.85
C PRO A 20 -0.76 7.74 17.52
N GLU A 21 -1.97 7.58 18.03
CA GLU A 21 -2.46 6.27 18.49
C GLU A 21 -2.56 5.30 17.29
N TYR A 22 -1.99 4.11 17.44
CA TYR A 22 -1.95 3.07 16.41
C TYR A 22 -2.24 1.68 16.98
N ALA A 23 -2.84 0.84 16.15
CA ALA A 23 -2.96 -0.59 16.41
C ALA A 23 -1.72 -1.32 15.87
N ILE A 24 -1.43 -2.50 16.44
CA ILE A 24 -0.31 -3.35 15.99
C ILE A 24 -0.88 -4.56 15.28
N LEU A 25 -0.47 -4.76 14.03
CA LEU A 25 -0.60 -6.04 13.35
C LEU A 25 0.63 -6.88 13.68
N SER A 26 0.50 -7.73 14.70
CA SER A 26 1.50 -8.76 15.02
C SER A 26 1.16 -10.02 14.22
N HIS A 27 2.01 -10.36 13.25
CA HIS A 27 1.81 -11.54 12.40
C HIS A 27 3.14 -12.27 12.17
N THR A 28 3.05 -13.58 11.93
CA THR A 28 4.21 -14.37 11.51
C THR A 28 4.37 -14.26 10.00
N TRP A 29 5.40 -13.54 9.54
CA TRP A 29 5.68 -13.34 8.13
C TRP A 29 5.94 -14.67 7.41
N GLY A 30 5.25 -14.88 6.28
CA GLY A 30 5.35 -16.07 5.43
C GLY A 30 5.60 -15.73 3.97
N SER A 31 5.65 -16.75 3.10
CA SER A 31 5.88 -16.59 1.65
C SER A 31 4.79 -15.81 0.93
N ASP A 32 3.59 -15.75 1.50
CA ASP A 32 2.40 -15.15 0.88
C ASP A 32 2.19 -13.68 1.28
N GLU A 33 3.20 -13.10 1.93
CA GLU A 33 3.18 -11.70 2.35
C GLU A 33 3.47 -10.73 1.20
N VAL A 34 3.02 -9.49 1.37
CA VAL A 34 3.39 -8.39 0.47
C VAL A 34 4.63 -7.70 0.99
N ASN A 35 5.60 -7.45 0.10
CA ASN A 35 6.77 -6.68 0.47
C ASN A 35 6.45 -5.17 0.49
N TYR A 36 7.39 -4.35 0.98
CA TYR A 36 7.23 -2.89 1.04
C TYR A 36 6.94 -2.27 -0.35
N GLN A 37 7.62 -2.72 -1.40
CA GLN A 37 7.38 -2.22 -2.74
C GLN A 37 5.97 -2.59 -3.19
N ASP A 38 5.58 -3.86 -3.11
CA ASP A 38 4.24 -4.36 -3.45
C ASP A 38 3.15 -3.49 -2.79
N PHE A 39 3.29 -3.18 -1.51
CA PHE A 39 2.34 -2.35 -0.78
C PHE A 39 2.28 -0.90 -1.30
N ILE A 40 3.44 -0.27 -1.55
CA ILE A 40 3.51 1.08 -2.14
C ILE A 40 2.88 1.09 -3.55
N TRP A 41 3.12 0.06 -4.34
CA TRP A 41 2.54 -0.10 -5.67
C TRP A 41 1.02 -0.21 -5.61
N ILE A 42 0.49 -1.10 -4.77
CA ILE A 42 -0.95 -1.31 -4.61
C ILE A 42 -1.64 -0.03 -4.09
N SER A 43 -1.10 0.62 -3.07
CA SER A 43 -1.69 1.83 -2.49
C SER A 43 -1.80 2.97 -3.52
N ARG A 44 -0.78 3.15 -4.35
CA ARG A 44 -0.77 4.15 -5.43
C ARG A 44 -1.73 3.82 -6.56
N ALA A 45 -1.78 2.57 -7.01
CA ALA A 45 -2.72 2.15 -8.04
C ALA A 45 -4.18 2.36 -7.58
N ARG A 46 -4.44 2.14 -6.28
CA ARG A 46 -5.74 2.44 -5.67
C ARG A 46 -6.04 3.94 -5.57
N ALA A 47 -5.04 4.77 -5.27
CA ALA A 47 -5.20 6.22 -5.26
C ALA A 47 -5.52 6.78 -6.66
N LEU A 48 -4.94 6.21 -7.73
CA LEU A 48 -5.23 6.59 -9.11
C LEU A 48 -6.62 6.17 -9.57
N SER A 49 -7.06 4.95 -9.22
CA SER A 49 -8.40 4.48 -9.57
C SER A 49 -9.52 5.24 -8.84
N THR A 50 -9.23 5.81 -7.66
CA THR A 50 -10.19 6.60 -6.88
C THR A 50 -10.19 8.10 -7.21
N SER A 51 -9.13 8.63 -7.85
CA SER A 51 -9.01 10.05 -8.19
C SER A 51 -9.51 10.37 -9.60
N THR A 52 -10.81 10.64 -9.73
CA THR A 52 -11.42 11.19 -10.96
C THR A 52 -11.21 12.71 -11.10
N SER A 53 -10.13 13.29 -10.55
CA SER A 53 -9.87 14.74 -10.63
C SER A 53 -8.37 15.06 -10.61
N PRO A 54 -7.85 15.89 -11.54
CA PRO A 54 -6.43 16.19 -11.65
C PRO A 54 -6.06 17.29 -10.66
N VAL A 55 -5.26 16.97 -9.64
CA VAL A 55 -4.75 17.98 -8.70
C VAL A 55 -3.25 17.74 -8.48
N SER A 56 -2.50 18.86 -8.61
CA SER A 56 -1.07 19.05 -8.35
C SER A 56 -0.06 18.50 -9.39
N THR A 57 0.89 19.36 -9.78
CA THR A 57 1.90 19.11 -10.82
C THR A 57 2.90 18.01 -10.44
N GLN A 58 3.12 17.79 -9.13
CA GLN A 58 3.98 16.69 -8.63
C GLN A 58 3.25 15.34 -8.71
N ASP A 59 1.94 15.31 -8.43
CA ASP A 59 1.14 14.10 -8.58
C ASP A 59 1.03 13.69 -10.04
N ALA A 60 0.95 14.63 -10.98
CA ALA A 60 0.96 14.33 -12.41
C ALA A 60 2.27 13.67 -12.89
N GLN A 61 3.44 14.12 -12.39
CA GLN A 61 4.73 13.51 -12.71
C GLN A 61 4.86 12.11 -12.10
N ASN A 62 4.42 11.93 -10.85
CA ASN A 62 4.39 10.62 -10.19
C ASN A 62 3.39 9.66 -10.86
N THR A 63 2.24 10.18 -11.31
CA THR A 63 1.23 9.44 -12.07
C THR A 63 1.77 9.00 -13.43
N LEU A 64 2.47 9.89 -14.14
CA LEU A 64 3.08 9.57 -15.43
C LEU A 64 4.23 8.55 -15.28
N MET A 65 5.07 8.71 -14.25
CA MET A 65 6.14 7.77 -13.94
C MET A 65 5.57 6.38 -13.60
N LEU A 66 4.52 6.33 -12.78
CA LEU A 66 3.87 5.07 -12.40
C LEU A 66 3.12 4.43 -13.57
N ALA A 67 2.41 5.23 -14.38
CA ALA A 67 1.78 4.75 -15.61
C ALA A 67 2.84 4.19 -16.58
N LEU A 68 3.99 4.85 -16.70
CA LEU A 68 5.12 4.36 -17.48
C LEU A 68 5.68 3.05 -16.90
N GLU A 69 5.79 2.93 -15.58
CA GLU A 69 6.29 1.74 -14.91
C GLU A 69 5.31 0.54 -15.02
N LEU A 70 4.00 0.80 -14.96
CA LEU A 70 2.94 -0.17 -15.26
C LEU A 70 2.99 -0.63 -16.73
N MET A 71 3.23 0.31 -17.66
CA MET A 71 3.39 -0.01 -19.09
C MET A 71 4.67 -0.81 -19.37
N ILE A 72 5.80 -0.45 -18.75
CA ILE A 72 7.08 -1.16 -18.87
C ILE A 72 6.94 -2.58 -18.32
N ARG A 73 6.29 -2.75 -17.15
CA ARG A 73 6.01 -4.08 -16.57
C ARG A 73 5.02 -4.89 -17.41
N GLY A 74 4.07 -4.24 -18.09
CA GLY A 74 3.12 -4.87 -19.00
C GLY A 74 3.69 -5.27 -20.37
N SER A 75 4.91 -4.86 -20.73
CA SER A 75 5.47 -5.07 -22.07
C SER A 75 6.89 -5.66 -22.13
N SER A 76 7.42 -6.18 -21.00
CA SER A 76 8.75 -6.80 -20.97
C SER A 76 8.68 -8.29 -20.61
N GLU A 77 8.68 -9.15 -21.63
CA GLU A 77 9.07 -10.56 -21.50
C GLU A 77 10.55 -10.65 -21.07
N THR A 78 10.85 -10.55 -19.77
CA THR A 78 12.11 -11.08 -19.21
C THR A 78 12.06 -11.35 -17.69
N LEU A 79 12.13 -12.65 -17.38
CA LEU A 79 12.67 -13.36 -16.20
C LEU A 79 12.14 -13.23 -14.76
N LEU A 80 11.11 -12.44 -14.41
CA LEU A 80 10.38 -12.64 -13.15
C LEU A 80 8.88 -12.40 -13.37
N GLY A 81 8.07 -13.45 -13.23
CA GLY A 81 6.72 -13.58 -13.78
C GLY A 81 5.73 -12.45 -13.45
N GLY A 82 4.87 -12.19 -14.43
CA GLY A 82 3.84 -11.15 -14.42
C GLY A 82 2.89 -11.25 -13.24
N LEU A 83 3.09 -10.36 -12.27
CA LEU A 83 2.10 -10.12 -11.22
C LEU A 83 1.24 -8.94 -11.67
N SER A 84 0.01 -9.23 -12.07
CA SER A 84 -0.97 -8.17 -12.28
C SER A 84 -1.33 -7.53 -10.94
N GLU A 85 -1.79 -6.27 -10.95
CA GLU A 85 -2.33 -5.59 -9.76
C GLU A 85 -3.37 -6.46 -9.03
N GLU A 86 -4.16 -7.19 -9.80
CA GLU A 86 -5.16 -8.12 -9.31
C GLU A 86 -4.55 -9.30 -8.54
N ASP A 87 -3.40 -9.83 -8.97
CA ASP A 87 -2.69 -10.91 -8.27
C ASP A 87 -2.06 -10.42 -6.97
N LEU A 88 -1.57 -9.18 -6.96
CA LEU A 88 -1.03 -8.51 -5.77
C LEU A 88 -2.12 -8.25 -4.72
N MET A 89 -3.28 -7.75 -5.15
CA MET A 89 -4.43 -7.54 -4.25
C MET A 89 -5.03 -8.86 -3.72
N LYS A 90 -4.89 -9.96 -4.46
CA LYS A 90 -5.32 -11.30 -4.03
C LYS A 90 -4.34 -11.99 -3.06
N ARG A 91 -3.16 -11.42 -2.80
CA ARG A 91 -2.22 -12.02 -1.84
C ARG A 91 -2.80 -12.02 -0.43
N VAL A 92 -2.59 -13.15 0.25
CA VAL A 92 -3.04 -13.37 1.62
C VAL A 92 -2.48 -12.30 2.55
N GLY A 93 -1.22 -11.88 2.36
CA GLY A 93 -0.60 -10.81 3.16
C GLY A 93 -1.30 -9.47 3.04
N TYR A 94 -1.66 -9.05 1.82
CA TYR A 94 -2.37 -7.78 1.63
C TYR A 94 -3.76 -7.82 2.28
N SER A 95 -4.47 -8.95 2.14
CA SER A 95 -5.77 -9.14 2.78
C SER A 95 -5.70 -9.05 4.31
N LYS A 96 -4.61 -9.52 4.93
CA LYS A 96 -4.39 -9.36 6.38
C LYS A 96 -4.28 -7.89 6.77
N ILE A 97 -3.54 -7.09 6.00
CA ILE A 97 -3.39 -5.65 6.26
C ILE A 97 -4.74 -4.95 6.15
N VAL A 98 -5.53 -5.26 5.10
CA VAL A 98 -6.87 -4.69 4.91
C VAL A 98 -7.79 -5.04 6.08
N ASN A 99 -7.84 -6.31 6.48
CA ASN A 99 -8.68 -6.77 7.58
C ASN A 99 -8.24 -6.19 8.93
N ALA A 100 -6.93 -6.05 9.15
CA ALA A 100 -6.39 -5.45 10.36
C ALA A 100 -6.71 -3.95 10.43
N ALA A 101 -6.60 -3.24 9.32
CA ALA A 101 -7.00 -1.83 9.22
C ALA A 101 -8.50 -1.65 9.50
N GLU A 102 -9.35 -2.53 8.99
CA GLU A 102 -10.78 -2.48 9.28
C GLU A 102 -11.09 -2.71 10.77
N GLN A 103 -10.43 -3.69 11.39
CA GLN A 103 -10.55 -3.94 12.83
C GLN A 103 -10.04 -2.76 13.67
N ALA A 104 -8.86 -2.22 13.33
CA ALA A 104 -8.29 -1.05 14.00
C ALA A 104 -9.24 0.15 13.92
N ARG A 105 -9.84 0.38 12.75
CA ARG A 105 -10.87 1.42 12.56
C ARG A 105 -12.10 1.19 13.44
N GLY A 106 -12.57 -0.05 13.55
CA GLY A 106 -13.67 -0.42 14.44
C GLY A 106 -13.39 -0.16 15.92
N GLN A 107 -12.11 -0.15 16.30
CA GLN A 107 -11.64 0.11 17.66
C GLN A 107 -11.26 1.59 17.90
N GLY A 108 -11.36 2.46 16.87
CA GLY A 108 -11.04 3.89 16.97
C GLY A 108 -9.59 4.26 16.61
N CYS A 109 -8.75 3.29 16.25
CA CYS A 109 -7.37 3.54 15.81
C CYS A 109 -7.33 3.92 14.33
N ASN A 110 -6.73 5.06 14.01
CA ASN A 110 -6.60 5.53 12.62
C ASN A 110 -5.32 5.05 11.92
N TYR A 111 -4.40 4.45 12.67
CA TYR A 111 -3.11 4.02 12.18
C TYR A 111 -2.83 2.57 12.56
N LEU A 112 -2.13 1.88 11.69
CA LEU A 112 -1.68 0.50 11.88
C LEU A 112 -0.16 0.44 11.73
N TRP A 113 0.52 -0.06 12.75
CA TRP A 113 1.90 -0.47 12.66
C TRP A 113 1.97 -1.96 12.34
N VAL A 114 2.87 -2.34 11.44
CA VAL A 114 3.08 -3.74 11.08
C VAL A 114 4.40 -4.18 11.70
N ASP A 115 4.33 -5.13 12.62
CA ASP A 115 5.48 -5.71 13.29
C ASP A 115 6.17 -6.69 12.33
N THR A 116 7.35 -6.32 11.84
CA THR A 116 8.18 -7.08 10.88
C THR A 116 9.46 -7.57 11.52
#